data_AF-A0A6J8EZ79-F1
#
_entry.id   AF-A0A6J8EZ79-F1
#
_cell.length_a   1.000
_cell.length_b   1.000
_cell.length_c   1.000
_cell.angle_alpha   90.00
_cell.angle_beta   90.00
_cell.angle_gamma   90.00
#
_symmetry.space_group_name_H-M   'P 1'
#
loop_
_entity.id
_entity.type
_entity.pdbx_description
1 polymer ?
#
loop_
_entity_poly.entity_id
_entity_poly.type
_entity_poly.pdbx_seq_one_letter_code
_entity_poly.pdbx_strand_id
1 'polypeptide(L)'
;MDNSADDFDGNFQRYASNHKVSLEERMLDSLFIETCENEEMNSAITIDEIRRLVSRTKNGKSFGIDNIPYEVLKTENVITVLHSLLQLVFDTSIVPLLWHLAIICPIVKDKSSDKRIPLHYRGISLLSCISKLYCGFINNRLSSYLEDNDLLSEEQNGFRKNRSCEDDRE
;
A
#
# COMPACT_ATOMS: atom_id res chain seq x y z
N MET A 1 9.69 -46.35 17.25
CA MET A 1 8.70 -45.36 17.71
C MET A 1 8.85 -44.18 16.79
N ASP A 2 7.77 -43.92 16.06
CA ASP A 2 7.69 -43.04 14.88
C ASP A 2 7.74 -41.56 15.30
N ASN A 3 8.66 -40.79 14.72
CA ASN A 3 8.87 -39.35 14.96
C ASN A 3 8.20 -38.55 13.83
N SER A 4 6.87 -38.56 13.76
CA SER A 4 6.11 -37.92 12.69
C SER A 4 5.59 -36.50 13.02
N ALA A 5 6.21 -35.79 13.99
CA ALA A 5 5.71 -34.49 14.46
C ALA A 5 6.53 -33.27 14.01
N ASP A 6 7.67 -33.45 13.33
CA ASP A 6 8.69 -32.39 13.18
C ASP A 6 8.75 -31.70 11.79
N ASP A 7 7.71 -31.76 10.96
CA ASP A 7 7.73 -31.07 9.64
C ASP A 7 6.42 -30.40 9.24
N PHE A 8 5.55 -30.08 10.21
CA PHE A 8 4.33 -29.31 9.90
C PHE A 8 4.64 -27.88 9.47
N ASP A 9 5.59 -27.22 10.14
CA ASP A 9 5.94 -25.82 9.89
C ASP A 9 6.68 -25.64 8.55
N GLY A 10 7.60 -26.55 8.23
CA GLY A 10 8.34 -26.55 6.96
C GLY A 10 7.44 -26.85 5.76
N ASN A 11 6.56 -27.86 5.86
CA ASN A 11 5.59 -28.16 4.82
C ASN A 11 4.53 -27.05 4.67
N PHE A 12 4.10 -26.41 5.76
CA PHE A 12 3.18 -25.30 5.71
C PHE A 12 3.81 -24.05 5.07
N GLN A 13 5.04 -23.69 5.44
CA GLN A 13 5.75 -22.57 4.82
C GLN A 13 5.94 -22.79 3.32
N ARG A 14 6.36 -23.99 2.92
CA ARG A 14 6.51 -24.36 1.50
C ARG A 14 5.18 -24.31 0.76
N TYR A 15 4.11 -24.83 1.35
CA TYR A 15 2.76 -24.74 0.80
C TYR A 15 2.32 -23.29 0.64
N ALA A 16 2.48 -22.45 1.68
CA ALA A 16 2.09 -21.05 1.65
C ALA A 16 2.85 -20.25 0.59
N SER A 17 4.17 -20.49 0.46
CA SER A 17 4.98 -19.87 -0.59
C SER A 17 4.52 -20.30 -1.99
N ASN A 18 4.31 -21.60 -2.22
CA ASN A 18 3.86 -22.10 -3.53
C ASN A 18 2.44 -21.64 -3.87
N HIS A 19 1.55 -21.60 -2.87
CA HIS A 19 0.18 -21.13 -3.03
C HIS A 19 0.14 -19.64 -3.35
N LYS A 20 1.00 -18.83 -2.70
CA LYS A 20 1.19 -17.42 -3.03
C LYS A 20 1.66 -17.24 -4.47
N VAL A 21 2.72 -17.94 -4.89
CA VAL A 21 3.25 -17.85 -6.26
C VAL A 21 2.19 -18.23 -7.29
N SER A 22 1.46 -19.34 -7.06
CA SER A 22 0.38 -19.77 -7.94
C SER A 22 -0.79 -18.77 -8.01
N LEU A 23 -1.08 -18.05 -6.92
CA LEU A 23 -2.06 -16.95 -6.95
C LEU A 23 -1.54 -15.78 -7.76
N GLU A 24 -0.28 -15.37 -7.57
CA GLU A 24 0.34 -14.29 -8.33
C GLU A 24 0.36 -14.59 -9.83
N GLU A 25 0.73 -15.81 -10.23
CA GLU A 25 0.70 -16.27 -11.62
C GLU A 25 -0.71 -16.24 -12.23
N ARG A 26 -1.72 -16.74 -11.50
CA ARG A 26 -3.12 -16.70 -11.98
C ARG A 26 -3.69 -15.28 -12.06
N MET A 27 -3.28 -14.39 -11.15
CA MET A 27 -3.65 -12.97 -11.23
C MET A 27 -3.03 -12.31 -12.47
N LEU A 28 -1.77 -12.63 -12.80
CA LEU A 28 -1.12 -12.18 -14.02
C LEU A 28 -1.82 -12.72 -15.27
N ASP A 29 -2.25 -13.98 -15.29
CA ASP A 29 -3.03 -14.54 -16.39
C ASP A 29 -4.34 -13.78 -16.64
N SER A 30 -5.02 -13.33 -15.58
CA SER A 30 -6.23 -12.51 -15.70
C SER A 30 -5.97 -11.08 -16.15
N LEU A 31 -4.74 -10.57 -15.97
CA LEU A 31 -4.31 -9.25 -16.46
C LEU A 31 -3.99 -9.26 -17.97
N PHE A 32 -3.87 -10.44 -18.59
CA PHE A 32 -3.74 -10.61 -20.06
C PHE A 32 -5.09 -10.69 -20.79
N ILE A 33 -6.21 -10.53 -20.08
CA ILE A 33 -7.50 -10.21 -20.73
C ILE A 33 -7.30 -8.88 -21.45
N GLU A 34 -7.66 -8.83 -22.74
CA GLU A 34 -7.54 -7.66 -23.64
C GLU A 34 -7.59 -6.37 -22.84
N THR A 35 -6.48 -5.64 -22.83
CA THR A 35 -6.37 -4.36 -22.16
C THR A 35 -7.56 -3.52 -22.59
N CYS A 36 -8.58 -3.40 -21.73
CA CYS A 36 -9.42 -2.23 -21.73
C CYS A 36 -8.42 -1.09 -21.54
N GLU A 37 -8.05 -0.42 -22.64
CA GLU A 37 -7.21 0.77 -22.63
C GLU A 37 -7.95 1.79 -21.78
N ASN A 38 -7.72 1.74 -20.48
CA ASN A 38 -8.29 2.70 -19.57
C ASN A 38 -7.41 3.94 -19.65
N GLU A 39 -7.64 4.72 -20.70
CA GLU A 39 -6.91 5.95 -21.02
C GLU A 39 -6.88 6.89 -19.82
N GLU A 40 -7.94 6.89 -18.99
CA GLU A 40 -8.05 7.76 -17.84
C GLU A 40 -7.10 7.33 -16.70
N MET A 41 -7.08 6.04 -16.34
CA MET A 41 -6.16 5.53 -15.31
C MET A 41 -4.69 5.63 -15.72
N ASN A 42 -4.40 5.41 -17.02
CA ASN A 42 -3.05 5.40 -17.58
C ASN A 42 -2.59 6.77 -18.10
N SER A 43 -3.41 7.81 -17.93
CA SER A 43 -3.05 9.18 -18.29
C SER A 43 -1.79 9.66 -17.58
N ALA A 44 -1.05 10.60 -18.17
CA ALA A 44 0.12 11.17 -17.52
C ALA A 44 -0.23 11.78 -16.15
N ILE A 45 0.70 11.71 -15.20
CA ILE A 45 0.52 12.30 -13.88
C ILE A 45 0.54 13.82 -14.06
N THR A 46 -0.43 14.53 -13.52
CA THR A 46 -0.44 16.00 -13.53
C THR A 46 0.22 16.57 -12.28
N ILE A 47 0.83 17.76 -12.40
CA ILE A 47 1.41 18.44 -11.24
C ILE A 47 0.34 18.81 -10.19
N ASP A 48 -0.89 19.07 -10.63
CA ASP A 48 -2.02 19.37 -9.75
C ASP A 48 -2.49 18.16 -8.95
N GLU A 49 -2.44 16.95 -9.52
CA GLU A 49 -2.66 15.71 -8.76
C GLU A 49 -1.64 15.58 -7.62
N ILE A 50 -0.35 15.82 -7.91
CA ILE A 50 0.69 15.77 -6.88
C ILE A 50 0.46 16.85 -5.82
N ARG A 51 0.15 18.08 -6.21
CA ARG A 51 -0.16 19.18 -5.30
C ARG A 51 -1.34 18.84 -4.38
N ARG A 52 -2.41 18.25 -4.92
CA ARG A 52 -3.59 17.80 -4.16
C ARG A 52 -3.26 16.64 -3.21
N LEU A 53 -2.44 15.69 -3.63
CA LEU A 53 -2.01 14.57 -2.79
C LEU A 53 -1.19 15.06 -1.60
N VAL A 54 -0.19 15.89 -1.88
CA VAL A 54 0.73 16.43 -0.89
C VAL A 54 -0.01 17.34 0.10
N SER A 55 -0.94 18.17 -0.35
CA SER A 55 -1.71 19.06 0.54
C SER A 55 -2.59 18.30 1.54
N ARG A 56 -3.11 17.12 1.17
CA ARG A 56 -3.90 16.24 2.04
C ARG A 56 -3.08 15.52 3.11
N THR A 57 -1.75 15.46 2.97
CA THR A 57 -0.89 14.82 3.97
C THR A 57 -0.83 15.63 5.27
N LYS A 58 -0.82 14.94 6.42
CA LYS A 58 -0.75 15.58 7.74
C LYS A 58 0.72 15.83 8.12
N ASN A 59 0.97 16.99 8.72
CA ASN A 59 2.28 17.33 9.30
C ASN A 59 2.54 16.53 10.59
N GLY A 60 3.80 16.43 11.00
CA GLY A 60 4.24 15.76 12.22
C GLY A 60 4.10 14.24 12.17
N LYS A 61 3.98 13.66 10.97
CA LYS A 61 3.91 12.20 10.79
C LYS A 61 5.31 11.61 10.69
N SER A 62 5.46 10.39 11.19
CA SER A 62 6.71 9.63 11.11
C SER A 62 7.12 9.40 9.65
N PHE A 63 8.40 9.64 9.39
CA PHE A 63 9.07 9.40 8.11
C PHE A 63 9.73 8.02 8.08
N GLY A 64 10.11 7.58 6.89
CA GLY A 64 10.76 6.29 6.67
C GLY A 64 12.28 6.36 6.81
N ILE A 65 12.96 5.35 6.30
CA ILE A 65 14.43 5.23 6.31
C ILE A 65 15.16 6.36 5.55
N ASP A 66 14.44 7.04 4.65
CA ASP A 66 14.94 8.17 3.87
C ASP A 66 15.08 9.48 4.69
N ASN A 67 14.52 9.53 5.89
CA ASN A 67 14.48 10.73 6.74
C ASN A 67 13.82 11.94 6.07
N ILE A 68 12.88 11.72 5.13
CA ILE A 68 12.17 12.80 4.43
C ILE A 68 10.78 12.98 5.04
N PRO A 69 10.52 14.08 5.76
CA PRO A 69 9.20 14.36 6.34
C PRO A 69 8.25 14.97 5.30
N TYR A 70 6.93 14.88 5.54
CA TYR A 70 5.90 15.37 4.61
C TYR A 70 5.94 16.87 4.37
N GLU A 71 6.44 17.63 5.34
CA GLU A 71 6.60 19.09 5.30
C GLU A 71 7.51 19.52 4.16
N VAL A 72 8.58 18.76 3.89
CA VAL A 72 9.50 19.05 2.78
C VAL A 72 8.80 18.85 1.44
N LEU A 73 7.95 17.83 1.35
CA LEU A 73 7.23 17.47 0.12
C LEU A 73 6.24 18.56 -0.32
N LYS A 74 5.80 19.42 0.62
CA LYS A 74 4.87 20.54 0.40
C LYS A 74 5.48 21.77 -0.26
N THR A 75 6.80 21.80 -0.44
CA THR A 75 7.48 22.94 -1.08
C THR A 75 7.35 22.86 -2.60
N GLU A 76 6.98 23.95 -3.28
CA GLU A 76 6.70 23.95 -4.73
C GLU A 76 7.88 23.41 -5.60
N ASN A 77 9.11 23.76 -5.24
CA ASN A 77 10.30 23.21 -5.93
C ASN A 77 10.38 21.69 -5.79
N VAL A 78 10.04 21.17 -4.62
CA VAL A 78 10.02 19.73 -4.34
C VAL A 78 8.85 19.05 -5.06
N ILE A 79 7.69 19.69 -5.15
CA ILE A 79 6.53 19.19 -5.91
C ILE A 79 6.91 18.97 -7.38
N THR A 80 7.68 19.88 -7.98
CA THR A 80 8.14 19.75 -9.37
C THR A 80 9.07 18.54 -9.55
N VAL A 81 10.02 18.34 -8.63
CA VAL A 81 10.91 17.17 -8.64
C VAL A 81 10.15 15.88 -8.40
N LEU A 82 9.19 15.90 -7.46
CA LEU A 82 8.31 14.76 -7.17
C LEU A 82 7.50 14.38 -8.41
N HIS A 83 6.93 15.34 -9.12
CA HIS A 83 6.20 15.08 -10.35
C HIS A 83 7.07 14.33 -11.38
N SER A 84 8.29 14.81 -11.65
CA SER A 84 9.20 14.13 -12.58
C SER A 84 9.59 12.72 -12.11
N LEU A 85 9.86 12.56 -10.80
CA LEU A 85 10.20 11.26 -10.22
C LEU A 85 9.03 10.27 -10.31
N LEU A 86 7.83 10.69 -9.92
CA LEU A 86 6.65 9.83 -9.92
C LEU A 86 6.22 9.49 -11.35
N GLN A 87 6.32 10.44 -12.28
CA GLN A 87 6.07 10.17 -13.71
C GLN A 87 7.05 9.13 -14.24
N LEU A 88 8.35 9.25 -13.94
CA LEU A 88 9.36 8.28 -14.36
C LEU A 88 9.08 6.88 -13.80
N VAL A 89 8.73 6.79 -12.52
CA VAL A 89 8.37 5.51 -11.88
C VAL A 89 7.10 4.92 -12.51
N PHE A 90 6.13 5.75 -12.86
CA PHE A 90 4.90 5.35 -13.52
C PHE A 90 5.16 4.79 -14.92
N ASP A 91 5.92 5.51 -15.75
CA ASP A 91 6.22 5.11 -17.13
C ASP A 91 7.09 3.86 -17.21
N THR A 92 8.06 3.72 -16.30
CA THR A 92 9.00 2.59 -16.31
C THR A 92 8.49 1.38 -15.54
N SER A 93 7.49 1.56 -14.68
CA SER A 93 7.08 0.57 -13.66
C SER A 93 8.23 0.13 -12.73
N ILE A 94 9.33 0.89 -12.66
CA ILE A 94 10.49 0.58 -11.82
C ILE A 94 10.44 1.45 -10.57
N VAL A 95 10.19 0.79 -9.42
CA VAL A 95 10.13 1.45 -8.12
C VAL A 95 11.52 1.46 -7.46
N PRO A 96 11.95 2.58 -6.84
CA PRO A 96 13.23 2.63 -6.14
C PRO A 96 13.35 1.56 -5.03
N LEU A 97 14.51 0.91 -4.92
CA LEU A 97 14.76 -0.11 -3.89
C LEU A 97 14.47 0.42 -2.48
N LEU A 98 14.80 1.69 -2.21
CA LEU A 98 14.56 2.34 -0.92
C LEU A 98 13.08 2.34 -0.50
N TRP A 99 12.15 2.36 -1.45
CA TRP A 99 10.72 2.33 -1.17
C TRP A 99 10.21 0.95 -0.72
N HIS A 100 10.99 -0.10 -0.98
CA HIS A 100 10.70 -1.46 -0.52
C HIS A 100 11.15 -1.68 0.93
N LEU A 101 11.92 -0.74 1.50
CA LEU A 101 12.42 -0.83 2.86
C LEU A 101 11.46 -0.16 3.84
N ALA A 102 11.31 -0.75 5.03
CA ALA A 102 10.50 -0.23 6.12
C ALA A 102 11.25 -0.32 7.45
N ILE A 103 11.09 0.70 8.29
CA ILE A 103 11.51 0.61 9.70
C ILE A 103 10.36 -0.01 10.49
N ILE A 104 10.61 -1.12 11.18
CA ILE A 104 9.61 -1.76 12.04
C ILE A 104 9.65 -1.13 13.43
N CYS A 105 8.61 -0.38 13.78
CA CYS A 105 8.43 0.23 15.09
C CYS A 105 7.41 -0.58 15.92
N PRO A 106 7.82 -1.25 17.00
CA PRO A 106 6.90 -1.97 17.88
C PRO A 106 6.09 -1.00 18.75
N ILE A 107 4.76 -1.12 18.71
CA ILE A 107 3.84 -0.36 19.57
C ILE A 107 3.07 -1.33 20.46
N VAL A 108 2.96 -1.04 21.75
CA VAL A 108 2.18 -1.87 22.69
C VAL A 108 0.69 -1.83 22.30
N LYS A 109 0.04 -2.99 22.23
CA LYS A 109 -1.39 -3.14 21.89
C LYS A 109 -2.29 -2.47 22.93
N ASP A 110 -2.04 -2.73 24.21
CA ASP A 110 -2.73 -2.12 25.34
C ASP A 110 -1.73 -1.53 26.35
N LYS A 111 -2.00 -0.32 26.83
CA LYS A 111 -1.18 0.37 27.84
C LYS A 111 -1.04 -0.43 29.13
N SER A 112 -2.01 -1.28 29.46
CA SER A 112 -2.00 -2.13 30.67
C SER A 112 -1.15 -3.40 30.55
N SER A 113 -0.75 -3.78 29.33
CA SER A 113 -0.06 -5.05 29.07
C SER A 113 1.40 -5.05 29.56
N ASP A 114 1.89 -6.22 29.96
CA ASP A 114 3.30 -6.40 30.32
C ASP A 114 4.19 -6.20 29.09
N LYS A 115 5.09 -5.20 29.18
CA LYS A 115 6.04 -4.80 28.14
C LYS A 115 7.17 -5.80 27.90
N ARG A 116 7.32 -6.80 28.78
CA ARG A 116 8.32 -7.86 28.63
C ARG A 116 7.89 -8.94 27.65
N ILE A 117 6.59 -9.02 27.34
CA ILE A 117 6.02 -10.06 26.49
C ILE A 117 5.95 -9.55 25.03
N PRO A 118 6.71 -10.13 24.08
CA PRO A 118 6.76 -9.66 22.70
C PRO A 118 5.40 -9.70 21.98
N LEU A 119 4.53 -10.66 22.32
CA LEU A 119 3.19 -10.83 21.74
C LEU A 119 2.24 -9.66 22.02
N HIS A 120 2.55 -8.82 23.02
CA HIS A 120 1.78 -7.63 23.37
C HIS A 120 2.10 -6.42 22.48
N TYR A 121 3.02 -6.55 21.53
CA TYR A 121 3.33 -5.51 20.57
C TYR A 121 2.67 -5.77 19.21
N ARG A 122 2.38 -4.69 18.50
CA ARG A 122 2.09 -4.68 17.06
C ARG A 122 3.23 -3.96 16.36
N GLY A 123 3.79 -4.58 15.33
CA GLY A 123 4.78 -3.91 14.48
C GLY A 123 4.07 -2.90 13.56
N ILE A 124 4.56 -1.66 13.53
CA ILE A 124 4.15 -0.68 12.52
C ILE A 124 5.33 -0.46 11.57
N SER A 125 5.07 -0.62 10.28
CA SER A 125 6.04 -0.35 9.22
C SER A 125 6.05 1.14 8.88
N LEU A 126 7.16 1.82 9.15
CA LEU A 126 7.40 3.18 8.69
C LEU A 126 8.06 3.14 7.31
N LEU A 127 7.24 3.40 6.29
CA LEU A 127 7.64 3.50 4.89
C LEU A 127 8.09 4.92 4.53
N SER A 128 8.83 5.04 3.43
CA SER A 128 9.14 6.33 2.78
C SER A 128 7.87 7.16 2.58
N CYS A 129 7.96 8.46 2.87
CA CYS A 129 6.84 9.38 2.65
C CYS A 129 6.49 9.50 1.16
N ILE A 130 7.50 9.42 0.29
CA ILE A 130 7.33 9.48 -1.17
C ILE A 130 6.68 8.19 -1.69
N SER A 131 7.11 7.03 -1.19
CA SER A 131 6.46 5.74 -1.49
C SER A 131 4.98 5.76 -1.13
N LYS A 132 4.63 6.22 0.09
CA LYS A 132 3.23 6.36 0.52
C LYS A 132 2.44 7.35 -0.34
N LEU A 133 3.06 8.43 -0.81
CA LEU A 133 2.42 9.36 -1.74
C LEU A 133 2.11 8.69 -3.08
N TYR A 134 3.06 7.92 -3.63
CA TYR A 134 2.85 7.18 -4.87
C TYR A 134 1.76 6.12 -4.74
N CYS A 135 1.75 5.35 -3.65
CA CYS A 135 0.66 4.42 -3.38
C CYS A 135 -0.69 5.14 -3.24
N GLY A 136 -0.72 6.30 -2.58
CA GLY A 136 -1.92 7.12 -2.48
C GLY A 136 -2.42 7.67 -3.83
N PHE A 137 -1.49 8.00 -4.74
CA PHE A 137 -1.81 8.37 -6.12
C PHE A 137 -2.50 7.22 -6.86
N ILE A 138 -1.87 6.04 -6.90
CA ILE A 138 -2.41 4.85 -7.57
C ILE A 138 -3.76 4.46 -6.97
N ASN A 139 -3.85 4.45 -5.64
CA ASN A 139 -5.09 4.13 -4.94
C ASN A 139 -6.22 5.10 -5.31
N ASN A 140 -5.95 6.41 -5.41
CA ASN A 140 -6.99 7.36 -5.80
C ASN A 140 -7.53 7.08 -7.21
N ARG A 141 -6.65 6.83 -8.18
CA ARG A 141 -7.07 6.51 -9.56
C ARG A 141 -7.84 5.19 -9.62
N LEU A 142 -7.33 4.16 -8.96
CA LEU A 142 -7.98 2.86 -8.90
C LEU A 142 -9.34 2.92 -8.21
N SER A 143 -9.43 3.57 -7.05
CA SER A 143 -10.69 3.71 -6.33
C SER A 143 -11.72 4.51 -7.12
N SER A 144 -11.32 5.60 -7.79
CA SER A 144 -12.23 6.35 -8.67
C SER A 144 -12.76 5.47 -9.79
N TYR A 145 -11.87 4.76 -10.50
CA TYR A 145 -12.30 3.87 -11.57
C TYR A 145 -13.27 2.78 -11.10
N LEU A 146 -12.98 2.13 -9.97
CA LEU A 146 -13.82 1.06 -9.43
C LEU A 146 -15.21 1.56 -9.02
N GLU A 147 -15.31 2.77 -8.46
CA GLU A 147 -16.59 3.38 -8.08
C GLU A 147 -17.36 3.89 -9.31
N ASP A 148 -16.69 4.57 -10.24
CA ASP A 148 -17.32 5.18 -11.43
C ASP A 148 -17.87 4.11 -12.39
N ASN A 149 -17.35 2.87 -12.31
CA ASN A 149 -17.79 1.73 -13.12
C ASN A 149 -18.60 0.69 -12.32
N ASP A 150 -18.97 1.00 -11.08
CA ASP A 150 -19.77 0.12 -10.20
C ASP A 150 -19.20 -1.31 -10.07
N LEU A 151 -17.87 -1.40 -9.93
CA LEU A 151 -17.13 -2.66 -9.86
C LEU A 151 -16.94 -3.18 -8.42
N LEU A 152 -17.39 -2.42 -7.42
CA LEU A 152 -17.31 -2.80 -6.01
C LEU A 152 -18.64 -3.40 -5.55
N SER A 153 -18.57 -4.58 -4.92
CA SER A 153 -19.73 -5.21 -4.29
C SER A 153 -20.32 -4.32 -3.21
N GLU A 154 -21.64 -4.40 -3.00
CA GLU A 154 -22.33 -3.64 -1.95
C GLU A 154 -21.90 -4.07 -0.54
N GLU A 155 -21.48 -5.31 -0.39
CA GLU A 155 -20.94 -5.87 0.86
C GLU A 155 -19.51 -5.38 1.15
N GLN A 156 -18.86 -4.68 0.21
CA GLN A 156 -17.53 -4.11 0.40
C GLN A 156 -17.61 -2.75 1.12
N ASN A 157 -17.76 -2.80 2.44
CA ASN A 157 -17.84 -1.60 3.27
C ASN A 157 -16.45 -1.12 3.77
N GLY A 158 -15.49 -2.04 3.91
CA GLY A 158 -14.14 -1.72 4.37
C GLY A 158 -13.36 -0.87 3.37
N PHE A 159 -12.75 0.22 3.84
CA PHE A 159 -11.86 1.10 3.05
C PHE A 159 -12.53 1.77 1.82
N ARG A 160 -13.87 1.73 1.75
CA ARG A 160 -14.68 2.39 0.72
C ARG A 160 -15.13 3.77 1.21
N LYS A 161 -15.14 4.77 0.33
CA LYS A 161 -15.51 6.13 0.72
C LYS A 161 -17.00 6.16 1.08
N ASN A 162 -17.35 6.87 2.15
CA ASN A 162 -18.73 7.00 2.65
C ASN A 162 -19.39 5.68 3.12
N ARG A 163 -18.62 4.61 3.33
CA ARG A 163 -19.06 3.39 4.02
C ARG A 163 -18.37 3.26 5.37
N SER A 164 -19.00 2.56 6.30
CA SER A 164 -18.49 2.36 7.66
C SER A 164 -18.81 0.95 8.17
N CYS A 165 -18.16 0.54 9.27
CA CYS A 165 -18.46 -0.74 9.93
C CYS A 165 -19.89 -0.81 10.52
N GLU A 166 -20.64 0.28 10.52
CA GLU A 166 -22.05 0.27 10.92
C GLU A 166 -22.93 -0.30 9.80
N ASP A 167 -22.51 -0.14 8.53
CA ASP A 167 -23.22 -0.64 7.36
C ASP A 167 -23.08 -2.18 7.20
N ASP A 168 -22.17 -2.81 7.97
CA ASP A 168 -22.00 -4.28 8.02
C ASP A 168 -23.09 -4.99 8.86
N ARG A 169 -24.03 -4.25 9.47
CA ARG A 169 -25.03 -4.79 10.41
C ARG A 169 -26.43 -4.93 9.83
N GLU A 170 -26.66 -4.49 8.61
CA GLU A 170 -27.93 -4.65 7.88
C GLU A 170 -27.89 -5.88 6.97
#